data_AF-A0A0F9LRH4-F1
#
_entry.id   AF-A0A0F9LRH4-F1
#
_cell.length_a   1.000
_cell.length_b   1.000
_cell.length_c   1.000
_cell.angle_alpha   90.00
_cell.angle_beta   90.00
_cell.angle_gamma   90.00
#
_symmetry.space_group_name_H-M   'P 1'
#
loop_
_entity.id
_entity.type
_entity.pdbx_description
1 polymer ?
#
loop_
_entity_poly.entity_id
_entity_poly.type
_entity_poly.pdbx_seq_one_letter_code
_entity_poly.pdbx_strand_id
1 'polypeptide(L)'
;MSKYRGHYIELFQGEWVYSDTKESVKVSYLARNCGICDKPYTNEGHDACLGTLKFVMNACCGHGNINEAYVQFLDGSCVRGKNAVALTEDTKPCTIKAR
;
A
#
# COMPACT_ATOMS: atom_id res chain seq x y z
N MET A 1 -12.90 -3.67 -8.52
CA MET A 1 -12.60 -2.31 -8.01
C MET A 1 -11.12 -2.26 -7.67
N SER A 2 -10.41 -1.21 -8.08
CA SER A 2 -9.00 -1.03 -7.70
C SER A 2 -8.89 -0.59 -6.25
N LYS A 3 -7.77 -0.92 -5.60
CA LYS A 3 -7.50 -0.51 -4.22
C LYS A 3 -6.08 0.01 -4.06
N TYR A 4 -5.92 0.91 -3.10
CA TYR A 4 -4.65 1.45 -2.66
C TYR A 4 -4.59 1.42 -1.13
N ARG A 5 -3.65 0.64 -0.57
CA ARG A 5 -3.47 0.44 0.87
C ARG A 5 -4.77 0.14 1.64
N GLY A 6 -5.61 -0.72 1.06
CA GLY A 6 -6.88 -1.14 1.65
C GLY A 6 -8.06 -0.21 1.39
N HIS A 7 -7.86 0.94 0.75
CA HIS A 7 -8.94 1.85 0.35
C HIS A 7 -9.35 1.61 -1.10
N TYR A 8 -10.64 1.68 -1.39
CA TYR A 8 -11.13 1.66 -2.76
C TYR A 8 -10.75 2.95 -3.49
N ILE A 9 -10.29 2.78 -4.73
CA ILE A 9 -9.96 3.89 -5.63
C ILE A 9 -10.64 3.69 -6.98
N GLU A 10 -10.91 4.81 -7.64
CA GLU A 10 -11.52 4.85 -8.96
C GLU A 10 -10.85 5.90 -9.84
N LEU A 11 -10.95 5.71 -11.15
CA LEU A 11 -10.45 6.67 -12.11
C LEU A 11 -11.55 7.71 -12.38
N PHE A 12 -11.32 8.94 -11.96
CA PHE A 12 -12.23 10.06 -12.14
C PHE A 12 -11.50 11.17 -12.89
N GLN A 13 -12.03 11.57 -14.06
CA GLN A 13 -11.44 12.62 -14.91
C GLN A 13 -9.94 12.41 -15.26
N GLY A 14 -9.51 11.14 -15.36
CA GLY A 14 -8.12 10.79 -15.68
C GLY A 14 -7.18 10.73 -14.46
N GLU A 15 -7.68 10.98 -13.25
CA GLU A 15 -6.92 10.86 -12.02
C GLU A 15 -7.46 9.75 -11.11
N TRP A 16 -6.57 9.09 -10.36
CA TRP A 16 -6.96 8.14 -9.34
C TRP A 16 -7.37 8.87 -8.07
N VAL A 17 -8.63 8.68 -7.67
CA VAL A 17 -9.20 9.27 -6.45
C VAL A 17 -9.67 8.18 -5.49
N TYR A 18 -9.72 8.48 -4.20
CA TYR A 18 -10.39 7.61 -3.24
C TYR A 18 -11.89 7.59 -3.50
N SER A 19 -12.48 6.40 -3.57
CA SER A 19 -13.90 6.27 -3.92
C SER A 19 -14.84 6.92 -2.91
N ASP A 20 -14.43 7.02 -1.64
CA ASP A 20 -15.23 7.57 -0.55
C ASP A 20 -15.10 9.10 -0.40
N THR A 21 -13.90 9.66 -0.50
CA THR A 21 -13.67 11.12 -0.32
C THR A 21 -13.56 11.89 -1.63
N LYS A 22 -13.35 11.20 -2.75
CA LYS A 22 -12.99 11.77 -4.06
C LYS A 22 -11.68 12.58 -4.06
N GLU A 23 -10.90 12.51 -2.99
CA GLU A 23 -9.59 13.16 -2.92
C GLU A 23 -8.59 12.42 -3.80
N SER A 24 -7.70 13.19 -4.45
CA SER A 24 -6.63 12.65 -5.27
C SER A 24 -5.70 11.78 -4.43
N VAL A 25 -5.50 10.52 -4.85
CA VAL A 25 -4.57 9.59 -4.19
C VAL A 25 -3.16 10.17 -4.24
N LYS A 26 -2.76 10.76 -5.38
CA LYS A 26 -1.43 11.33 -5.61
C LYS A 26 -1.07 12.41 -4.58
N VAL A 27 -2.05 13.20 -4.15
CA VAL A 27 -1.83 14.35 -3.26
C VAL A 27 -2.02 13.96 -1.80
N SER A 28 -3.05 13.16 -1.49
CA SER A 28 -3.50 12.91 -0.11
C SER A 28 -2.97 11.62 0.50
N TYR A 29 -2.25 10.76 -0.25
CA TYR A 29 -1.87 9.43 0.23
C TYR A 29 -1.12 9.45 1.57
N LEU A 30 -0.16 10.36 1.78
CA LEU A 30 0.64 10.39 3.01
C LEU A 30 -0.19 10.68 4.28
N ALA A 31 -1.28 11.44 4.14
CA ALA A 31 -2.14 11.81 5.26
C ALA A 31 -3.12 10.70 5.64
N ARG A 32 -3.29 9.68 4.78
CA ARG A 32 -4.30 8.64 4.97
C ARG A 32 -3.68 7.35 5.50
N ASN A 33 -4.18 6.91 6.67
CA ASN A 33 -3.83 5.62 7.25
C ASN A 33 -4.22 4.46 6.33
N CYS A 34 -3.59 3.30 6.49
CA CYS A 34 -4.03 2.08 5.80
C CYS A 34 -5.48 1.74 6.18
N GLY A 35 -6.31 1.38 5.20
CA GLY A 35 -7.73 1.06 5.43
C GLY A 35 -7.98 -0.24 6.22
N ILE A 36 -6.94 -1.05 6.44
CA ILE A 36 -7.02 -2.32 7.18
C ILE A 36 -6.27 -2.24 8.51
N CYS A 37 -5.04 -1.71 8.48
CA CYS A 37 -4.19 -1.65 9.68
C CYS A 37 -4.38 -0.37 10.49
N ASP A 38 -5.02 0.66 9.92
CA ASP A 38 -5.15 1.99 10.52
C ASP A 38 -3.82 2.62 10.98
N LYS A 39 -2.71 2.23 10.34
CA LYS A 39 -1.39 2.81 10.58
C LYS A 39 -1.08 3.88 9.53
N PRO A 40 -0.52 5.03 9.95
CA PRO A 40 0.00 6.02 9.02
C PRO A 40 1.22 5.45 8.27
N TYR A 41 1.74 6.22 7.32
CA TYR A 41 3.10 5.98 6.83
C TYR A 41 4.13 6.20 7.95
N THR A 42 5.33 5.63 7.80
CA THR A 42 6.46 6.00 8.67
C THR A 42 6.86 7.46 8.41
N ASN A 43 7.70 8.03 9.28
CA ASN A 43 8.19 9.41 9.12
C ASN A 43 8.97 9.60 7.79
N GLU A 44 9.56 8.53 7.28
CA GLU A 44 10.26 8.46 6.00
C GLU A 44 9.32 8.25 4.80
N GLY A 45 8.01 8.12 5.05
CA GLY A 45 7.00 7.93 4.02
C GLY A 45 6.80 6.48 3.57
N HIS A 46 7.19 5.49 4.38
CA HIS A 46 7.07 4.07 4.01
C HIS A 46 5.84 3.39 4.61
N ASP A 47 5.42 2.26 4.05
CA ASP A 47 4.31 1.50 4.63
C ASP A 47 4.70 0.99 6.03
N ALA A 48 3.95 1.39 7.06
CA ALA A 48 4.29 1.06 8.45
C ALA A 48 4.24 -0.45 8.80
N CYS A 49 3.69 -1.31 7.92
CA CYS A 49 3.77 -2.75 8.10
C CYS A 49 5.09 -3.33 7.59
N LEU A 50 5.75 -2.65 6.67
CA LEU A 50 6.96 -3.14 5.99
C LEU A 50 8.22 -2.36 6.39
N GLY A 51 8.07 -1.07 6.72
CA GLY A 51 9.18 -0.17 6.97
C GLY A 51 9.99 0.12 5.70
N THR A 52 11.28 0.40 5.87
CA THR A 52 12.19 0.69 4.75
C THR A 52 12.60 -0.59 4.03
N LEU A 53 12.31 -0.64 2.73
CA LEU A 53 12.76 -1.68 1.81
C LEU A 53 13.80 -1.11 0.84
N LYS A 54 14.95 -1.78 0.70
CA LYS A 54 16.01 -1.33 -0.22
C LYS A 54 15.55 -1.49 -1.67
N PHE A 55 15.86 -0.50 -2.51
CA PHE A 55 15.56 -0.48 -3.95
C PHE A 55 14.07 -0.50 -4.31
N VAL A 56 13.19 -0.25 -3.34
CA VAL A 56 11.73 -0.21 -3.51
C VAL A 56 11.26 1.24 -3.56
N MET A 57 10.43 1.55 -4.54
CA MET A 57 9.76 2.85 -4.70
C MET A 57 8.51 2.94 -3.82
N ASN A 58 7.72 1.87 -3.78
CA ASN A 58 6.44 1.80 -3.08
C ASN A 58 6.08 0.34 -2.80
N ALA A 59 5.44 0.05 -1.66
CA ALA A 59 4.98 -1.29 -1.34
C ALA A 59 3.73 -1.26 -0.46
N CYS A 60 2.96 -2.34 -0.50
CA CYS A 60 1.87 -2.59 0.43
C CYS A 60 1.89 -4.07 0.85
N CYS A 61 1.72 -4.32 2.14
CA CYS A 61 1.71 -5.66 2.71
C CYS A 61 0.52 -6.54 2.26
N GLY A 62 -0.53 -5.93 1.67
CA GLY A 62 -1.75 -6.64 1.30
C GLY A 62 -2.50 -7.23 2.51
N HIS A 63 -2.37 -6.62 3.69
CA HIS A 63 -3.09 -7.08 4.87
C HIS A 63 -4.60 -7.16 4.62
N GLY A 64 -5.21 -8.29 4.99
CA GLY A 64 -6.61 -8.61 4.72
C GLY A 64 -6.86 -9.26 3.35
N ASN A 65 -6.02 -9.04 2.34
CA ASN A 65 -6.11 -9.70 1.05
C ASN A 65 -4.75 -9.77 0.36
N ILE A 66 -4.12 -10.94 0.40
CA ILE A 66 -2.77 -11.14 -0.15
C ILE A 66 -2.65 -10.76 -1.62
N ASN A 67 -3.73 -10.81 -2.40
CA ASN A 67 -3.72 -10.44 -3.81
C ASN A 67 -3.55 -8.92 -4.03
N GLU A 68 -3.72 -8.12 -2.97
CA GLU A 68 -3.50 -6.67 -2.97
C GLU A 68 -2.06 -6.30 -2.57
N ALA A 69 -1.26 -7.28 -2.11
CA ALA A 69 0.15 -7.04 -1.81
C ALA A 69 0.90 -6.66 -3.09
N TYR A 70 1.81 -5.70 -2.99
CA TYR A 70 2.68 -5.33 -4.09
C TYR A 70 4.00 -4.75 -3.60
N VAL A 71 5.03 -4.90 -4.44
CA VAL A 71 6.32 -4.21 -4.34
C VAL A 71 6.60 -3.61 -5.71
N GLN A 72 6.77 -2.29 -5.76
CA GLN A 72 7.14 -1.54 -6.95
C GLN A 72 8.59 -1.08 -6.82
N PHE A 73 9.41 -1.38 -7.81
CA PHE A 73 10.82 -1.03 -7.85
C PHE A 73 11.05 0.32 -8.52
N LEU A 74 12.25 0.87 -8.36
CA LEU A 74 12.65 2.16 -8.93
C LEU A 74 12.62 2.19 -10.47
N ASP A 75 12.75 1.04 -11.12
CA ASP A 75 12.65 0.89 -12.58
C ASP A 75 11.21 0.82 -13.11
N GLY A 76 10.22 0.89 -12.21
CA GLY A 76 8.80 0.82 -12.54
C GLY A 76 8.22 -0.59 -12.59
N SER A 77 9.05 -1.64 -12.49
CA SER A 77 8.57 -3.02 -12.39
C SER A 77 7.80 -3.25 -11.09
N CYS A 78 6.84 -4.19 -11.11
CA CYS A 78 5.96 -4.44 -9.97
C CYS A 78 5.70 -5.94 -9.77
N VAL A 79 6.03 -6.43 -8.58
CA VAL A 79 5.68 -7.78 -8.11
C VAL A 79 4.42 -7.67 -7.26
N ARG A 80 3.51 -8.63 -7.40
CA ARG A 80 2.19 -8.62 -6.72
C ARG A 80 1.88 -9.95 -6.05
N GLY A 81 0.90 -9.93 -5.16
CA GLY A 81 0.33 -11.13 -4.57
C GLY A 81 1.29 -11.82 -3.60
N LYS A 82 1.23 -13.15 -3.57
CA LYS A 82 2.08 -14.00 -2.74
C LYS A 82 3.58 -13.75 -2.95
N ASN A 83 3.99 -13.46 -4.19
CA ASN A 83 5.40 -13.18 -4.50
C ASN A 83 5.85 -11.84 -3.90
N ALA A 84 4.96 -10.85 -3.81
CA ALA A 84 5.28 -9.59 -3.14
C ALA A 84 5.42 -9.79 -1.64
N VAL A 85 4.56 -10.61 -1.04
CA VAL A 85 4.69 -10.98 0.38
C VAL A 85 6.03 -11.65 0.63
N ALA A 86 6.42 -12.65 -0.17
CA ALA A 86 7.70 -13.34 -0.04
C ALA A 86 8.92 -12.39 -0.07
N LEU A 87 8.88 -11.34 -0.89
CA LEU A 87 9.95 -10.31 -0.94
C LEU A 87 10.02 -9.43 0.31
N THR A 88 9.02 -9.50 1.17
CA THR A 88 8.88 -8.68 2.38
C THR A 88 8.83 -9.52 3.66
N GLU A 89 9.01 -10.83 3.58
CA GLU A 89 8.92 -11.75 4.75
C GLU A 89 9.94 -11.44 5.85
N ASP A 90 11.08 -10.84 5.50
CA ASP A 90 12.08 -10.37 6.47
C ASP A 90 11.66 -9.10 7.23
N THR A 91 10.56 -8.46 6.82
CA THR A 91 10.04 -7.27 7.49
C THR A 91 9.19 -7.65 8.70
N LYS A 92 9.21 -6.80 9.72
CA LYS A 92 8.46 -7.02 10.97
C LYS A 92 6.98 -7.19 10.65
N PRO A 93 6.37 -8.37 10.88
CA PRO A 93 4.99 -8.61 10.51
C PRO A 93 4.08 -7.65 11.27
N CYS A 94 3.05 -7.15 10.59
CA CYS A 94 2.10 -6.25 11.23
C CYS A 94 1.30 -7.03 12.28
N THR A 95 1.32 -6.53 13.51
CA THR A 95 0.73 -7.18 14.70
C THR A 95 -0.80 -7.10 14.76
N ILE A 96 -1.43 -6.43 13.79
CA ILE A 96 -2.88 -6.27 13.73
C ILE A 96 -3.45 -7.49 13.00
N LYS A 97 -4.35 -8.22 13.67
CA LYS A 97 -5.09 -9.32 13.05
C LYS A 97 -5.99 -8.77 11.94
N ALA A 98 -5.98 -9.40 10.78
CA ALA A 98 -6.95 -9.12 9.73
C ALA A 98 -8.37 -9.31 10.30
N ARG A 99 -9.26 -8.34 10.03
CA ARG A 99 -10.67 -8.39 10.41
C ARG A 99 -11.46 -9.31 9.48
#